data_AF-A0A847I409-F1
#
_entry.id   AF-A0A847I409-F1
#
_cell.length_a   1.000
_cell.length_b   1.000
_cell.length_c   1.000
_cell.angle_alpha   90.00
_cell.angle_beta   90.00
_cell.angle_gamma   90.00
#
_symmetry.space_group_name_H-M   'P 1'
#
loop_
_entity.id
_entity.type
_entity.pdbx_description
1 polymer ?
#
loop_
_entity_poly.entity_id
_entity_poly.type
_entity_poly.pdbx_seq_one_letter_code
_entity_poly.pdbx_strand_id
1 'polypeptide(L)'
;LVTAVLVPILIVNASTVIRVVLGPSWAAAGPLFGVLGFAALLLPVWNAIGWVFISQNRTRELLHWHALDLVFKVASVFAGVPWGMMGIAVAVSVRYYVQLPILFWLAGRRGAVRTGELYRAVSLPACVAVSSLAGLTLISRVLADFPDVVRLLLAGLAALAISGCVLWLTREGRRALGEIRELGRALLRRPQAAFSASSV
;
A
#
# COMPACT_ATOMS: atom_id res chain seq x y z
N LEU A 1 3.52 3.97 -4.72
CA LEU A 1 4.15 5.13 -4.03
C LEU A 1 3.13 5.89 -3.20
N VAL A 2 2.04 6.40 -3.79
CA VAL A 2 0.99 7.13 -3.03
C VAL A 2 0.48 6.35 -1.81
N THR A 3 0.18 5.06 -1.99
CA THR A 3 -0.26 4.18 -0.89
C THR A 3 0.80 4.00 0.20
N ALA A 4 2.07 3.92 -0.17
CA ALA A 4 3.18 3.79 0.78
C ALA A 4 3.40 5.05 1.64
N VAL A 5 2.91 6.20 1.21
CA VAL A 5 2.94 7.46 1.99
C VAL A 5 1.65 7.63 2.79
N LEU A 6 0.51 7.41 2.14
CA LEU A 6 -0.80 7.65 2.73
C LEU A 6 -1.12 6.68 3.87
N VAL A 7 -0.84 5.39 3.68
CA VAL A 7 -1.26 4.35 4.63
C VAL A 7 -0.53 4.46 5.98
N PRO A 8 0.78 4.76 6.07
CA PRO A 8 1.43 5.03 7.36
C PRO A 8 0.83 6.21 8.13
N ILE A 9 0.42 7.28 7.45
CA ILE A 9 -0.27 8.42 8.08
C ILE A 9 -1.58 7.96 8.73
N LEU A 10 -2.34 7.15 7.99
CA LEU A 10 -3.60 6.58 8.43
C LEU A 10 -3.43 5.60 9.60
N ILE A 11 -2.37 4.78 9.59
CA ILE A 11 -2.07 3.85 10.68
C ILE A 11 -1.75 4.61 11.98
N VAL A 12 -0.86 5.60 11.92
CA VAL A 12 -0.42 6.34 13.11
C VAL A 12 -1.53 7.22 13.68
N ASN A 13 -2.38 7.79 12.83
CA ASN A 13 -3.47 8.67 13.25
C ASN A 13 -4.84 7.98 13.25
N ALA A 14 -4.88 6.64 13.24
CA ALA A 14 -6.11 5.88 13.05
C ALA A 14 -7.23 6.28 14.00
N SER A 15 -6.93 6.44 15.30
CA SER A 15 -7.91 6.83 16.32
C SER A 15 -8.45 8.25 16.11
N THR A 16 -7.62 9.19 15.69
CA THR A 16 -8.01 10.57 15.40
C THR A 16 -8.83 10.63 14.10
N VAL A 17 -8.38 9.95 13.05
CA VAL A 17 -9.09 9.90 11.75
C VAL A 17 -10.48 9.31 11.94
N ILE A 18 -10.61 8.18 12.64
CA ILE A 18 -11.91 7.56 12.91
C ILE A 18 -12.80 8.49 13.73
N ARG A 19 -12.27 9.15 14.75
CA ARG A 19 -13.06 10.10 15.56
C ARG A 19 -13.55 11.30 14.76
N VAL A 20 -12.72 11.85 13.87
CA VAL A 20 -13.08 13.01 13.04
C VAL A 20 -14.09 12.63 11.95
N VAL A 21 -13.90 11.48 11.30
CA VAL A 21 -14.72 11.07 10.14
C VAL A 21 -16.02 10.40 10.57
N LEU A 22 -15.96 9.49 11.55
CA LEU A 22 -17.10 8.68 11.99
C LEU A 22 -17.72 9.16 13.31
N GLY A 23 -17.02 9.98 14.07
CA GLY A 23 -17.47 10.50 15.35
C GLY A 23 -17.02 9.67 16.57
N PRO A 24 -17.31 10.15 17.79
CA PRO A 24 -16.83 9.55 19.04
C PRO A 24 -17.36 8.13 19.30
N SER A 25 -18.55 7.81 18.81
CA SER A 25 -19.18 6.49 18.96
C SER A 25 -18.39 5.35 18.31
N TRP A 26 -17.53 5.67 17.34
CA TRP A 26 -16.70 4.71 16.61
C TRP A 26 -15.26 4.65 17.13
N ALA A 27 -14.94 5.27 18.28
CA ALA A 27 -13.58 5.31 18.80
C ALA A 27 -12.94 3.92 18.96
N ALA A 28 -13.73 2.89 19.27
CA ALA A 28 -13.29 1.50 19.38
C ALA A 28 -12.79 0.91 18.04
N ALA A 29 -13.17 1.48 16.90
CA ALA A 29 -12.71 1.04 15.57
C ALA A 29 -11.33 1.60 15.20
N GLY A 30 -10.82 2.60 15.92
CA GLY A 30 -9.49 3.19 15.68
C GLY A 30 -8.37 2.14 15.65
N PRO A 31 -8.19 1.31 16.70
CA PRO A 31 -7.18 0.27 16.71
C PRO A 31 -7.33 -0.76 15.58
N LEU A 32 -8.56 -1.15 15.24
CA LEU A 32 -8.84 -2.09 14.15
C LEU A 32 -8.40 -1.51 12.80
N PHE A 33 -8.69 -0.22 12.56
CA PHE A 33 -8.27 0.48 11.37
C PHE A 33 -6.74 0.56 11.26
N GLY A 34 -6.05 0.79 12.38
CA GLY A 34 -4.58 0.76 12.43
C GLY A 34 -4.00 -0.60 12.03
N VAL A 35 -4.56 -1.70 12.55
CA VAL A 35 -4.12 -3.07 12.22
C VAL A 35 -4.42 -3.44 10.77
N LEU A 36 -5.60 -3.09 10.26
CA LEU A 36 -5.97 -3.32 8.86
C LEU A 36 -5.17 -2.45 7.89
N GLY A 37 -4.68 -1.29 8.33
CA GLY A 37 -3.77 -0.47 7.54
C GLY A 37 -2.52 -1.22 7.10
N PHE A 38 -2.00 -2.16 7.92
CA PHE A 38 -0.88 -3.02 7.50
C PHE A 38 -1.25 -3.89 6.29
N ALA A 39 -2.45 -4.47 6.26
CA ALA A 39 -2.94 -5.18 5.07
C ALA A 39 -3.03 -4.24 3.86
N ALA A 40 -3.51 -3.01 4.06
CA ALA A 40 -3.69 -2.02 2.99
C ALA A 40 -2.39 -1.64 2.28
N LEU A 41 -1.23 -1.76 2.94
CA LEU A 41 0.09 -1.57 2.31
C LEU A 41 0.35 -2.58 1.18
N LEU A 42 -0.17 -3.81 1.31
CA LEU A 42 0.10 -4.91 0.38
C LEU A 42 -0.96 -5.07 -0.71
N LEU A 43 -2.16 -4.51 -0.54
CA LEU A 43 -3.23 -4.60 -1.54
C LEU A 43 -2.82 -4.15 -2.95
N PRO A 44 -2.05 -3.05 -3.14
CA PRO A 44 -1.62 -2.64 -4.48
C PRO A 44 -0.68 -3.65 -5.13
N VAL A 45 0.18 -4.29 -4.34
CA VAL A 45 1.10 -5.34 -4.81
C VAL A 45 0.30 -6.56 -5.26
N TRP A 46 -0.70 -6.94 -4.48
CA TRP A 46 -1.62 -8.03 -4.81
C TRP A 46 -2.36 -7.79 -6.14
N ASN A 47 -2.90 -6.60 -6.33
CA ASN A 47 -3.59 -6.23 -7.57
C ASN A 47 -2.64 -6.24 -8.77
N ALA A 48 -1.43 -5.68 -8.61
CA ALA A 48 -0.43 -5.64 -9.67
C ALA A 48 -0.04 -7.06 -10.13
N ILE A 49 0.12 -8.01 -9.20
CA ILE A 49 0.42 -9.39 -9.54
C ILE A 49 -0.75 -10.06 -10.27
N GLY A 50 -1.99 -9.77 -9.87
CA GLY A 50 -3.18 -10.20 -10.61
C GLY A 50 -3.10 -9.80 -12.10
N TRP A 51 -2.69 -8.57 -12.39
CA TRP A 51 -2.50 -8.10 -13.76
C TRP A 51 -1.35 -8.78 -14.50
N VAL A 52 -0.27 -9.18 -13.81
CA VAL A 52 0.81 -9.98 -14.41
C VAL A 52 0.27 -11.33 -14.88
N PHE A 53 -0.57 -12.00 -14.10
CA PHE A 53 -1.19 -13.26 -14.52
C PHE A 53 -2.15 -13.07 -15.70
N ILE A 54 -2.96 -12.02 -15.68
CA ILE A 54 -3.94 -11.74 -16.74
C ILE A 54 -3.23 -11.44 -18.07
N SER A 55 -2.22 -10.56 -18.05
CA SER A 55 -1.48 -10.18 -19.27
C SER A 55 -0.70 -11.34 -19.90
N GLN A 56 -0.38 -12.37 -19.14
CA GLN A 56 0.31 -13.58 -19.62
C GLN A 56 -0.63 -14.72 -20.01
N ASN A 57 -1.95 -14.49 -20.08
CA ASN A 57 -2.97 -15.52 -20.30
C ASN A 57 -2.89 -16.67 -19.26
N ARG A 58 -2.47 -16.37 -18.03
CA ARG A 58 -2.33 -17.31 -16.91
C ARG A 58 -3.51 -17.24 -15.94
N THR A 59 -4.69 -16.89 -16.44
CA THR A 59 -5.91 -16.75 -15.64
C THR A 59 -6.28 -18.04 -14.91
N ARG A 60 -5.98 -19.23 -15.47
CA ARG A 60 -6.16 -20.50 -14.76
C ARG A 60 -5.30 -20.59 -13.51
N GLU A 61 -4.02 -20.21 -13.56
CA GLU A 61 -3.16 -20.21 -12.37
C GLU A 61 -3.66 -19.20 -11.32
N LEU A 62 -4.15 -18.04 -11.77
CA LEU A 62 -4.75 -17.04 -10.91
C LEU A 62 -6.03 -17.56 -10.22
N LEU A 63 -6.87 -18.33 -10.91
CA LEU A 63 -8.06 -18.96 -10.32
C LEU A 63 -7.69 -19.97 -9.23
N HIS A 64 -6.72 -20.85 -9.48
CA HIS A 64 -6.25 -21.80 -8.45
C HIS A 64 -5.65 -21.06 -7.25
N TRP A 65 -4.91 -19.98 -7.48
CA TRP A 65 -4.41 -19.13 -6.41
C TRP A 65 -5.53 -18.48 -5.60
N HIS A 66 -6.55 -17.94 -6.25
CA HIS A 66 -7.70 -17.34 -5.54
C HIS A 66 -8.50 -18.38 -4.76
N ALA A 67 -8.66 -19.59 -5.28
CA ALA A 67 -9.29 -20.69 -4.54
C ALA A 67 -8.50 -21.02 -3.26
N LEU A 68 -7.18 -21.11 -3.35
CA LEU A 68 -6.31 -21.32 -2.20
C LEU A 68 -6.37 -20.13 -1.22
N ASP A 69 -6.38 -18.89 -1.74
CA ASP A 69 -6.49 -17.67 -0.94
C ASP A 69 -7.80 -17.59 -0.17
N LEU A 70 -8.91 -18.08 -0.74
CA LEU A 70 -10.20 -18.18 -0.03
C LEU A 70 -10.10 -19.11 1.18
N VAL A 71 -9.44 -20.26 1.05
CA VAL A 71 -9.22 -21.18 2.18
C VAL A 71 -8.41 -20.48 3.27
N PHE A 72 -7.32 -19.80 2.89
CA PHE A 72 -6.52 -19.03 3.85
C PHE A 72 -7.31 -17.88 4.49
N LYS A 73 -8.15 -17.15 3.74
CA LYS A 73 -9.02 -16.10 4.28
C LYS A 73 -9.93 -16.65 5.37
N VAL A 74 -10.62 -17.74 5.08
CA VAL A 74 -11.54 -18.39 6.01
C VAL A 74 -10.77 -18.90 7.23
N ALA A 75 -9.63 -19.56 7.03
CA ALA A 75 -8.77 -20.03 8.12
C ALA A 75 -8.25 -18.88 9.00
N SER A 76 -7.85 -17.74 8.42
CA SER A 76 -7.42 -16.57 9.19
C SER A 76 -8.55 -15.99 10.04
N VAL A 77 -9.78 -15.95 9.53
CA VAL A 77 -10.93 -15.50 10.31
C VAL A 77 -11.18 -16.45 11.47
N PHE A 78 -11.27 -17.75 11.22
CA PHE A 78 -11.47 -18.75 12.29
C PHE A 78 -10.34 -18.74 13.33
N ALA A 79 -9.10 -18.58 12.89
CA ALA A 79 -7.97 -18.40 13.78
C ALA A 79 -8.13 -17.13 14.63
N GLY A 80 -8.69 -16.04 14.09
CA GLY A 80 -8.89 -14.80 14.84
C GLY A 80 -10.03 -14.83 15.86
N VAL A 81 -11.04 -15.69 15.68
CA VAL A 81 -12.26 -15.74 16.52
C VAL A 81 -11.99 -15.82 18.03
N PRO A 82 -11.07 -16.65 18.54
CA PRO A 82 -10.80 -16.77 19.98
C PRO A 82 -10.34 -15.46 20.64
N TRP A 83 -9.74 -14.55 19.86
CA TRP A 83 -9.24 -13.25 20.31
C TRP A 83 -10.18 -12.09 19.93
N GLY A 84 -11.39 -12.40 19.47
CA GLY A 84 -12.39 -11.43 19.05
C GLY A 84 -12.02 -10.67 17.77
N MET A 85 -12.65 -9.52 17.56
CA MET A 85 -12.51 -8.74 16.32
C MET A 85 -11.06 -8.27 16.07
N MET A 86 -10.31 -7.97 17.13
CA MET A 86 -8.89 -7.60 17.02
C MET A 86 -8.05 -8.78 16.51
N GLY A 87 -8.29 -9.98 17.02
CA GLY A 87 -7.65 -11.21 16.55
C GLY A 87 -7.85 -11.45 15.06
N ILE A 88 -9.08 -11.25 14.59
CA ILE A 88 -9.43 -11.37 13.16
C ILE A 88 -8.64 -10.34 12.33
N ALA A 89 -8.62 -9.07 12.75
CA ALA A 89 -7.89 -8.03 12.04
C ALA A 89 -6.39 -8.35 11.93
N VAL A 90 -5.77 -8.82 13.02
CA VAL A 90 -4.36 -9.23 13.02
C VAL A 90 -4.13 -10.43 12.10
N ALA A 91 -4.94 -11.49 12.23
CA ALA A 91 -4.79 -12.70 11.44
C ALA A 91 -4.94 -12.42 9.93
N VAL A 92 -5.91 -11.60 9.55
CA VAL A 92 -6.11 -11.18 8.16
C VAL A 92 -4.93 -10.35 7.65
N SER A 93 -4.41 -9.41 8.45
CA SER A 93 -3.24 -8.62 8.07
C SER A 93 -2.01 -9.50 7.88
N VAL A 94 -1.71 -10.38 8.83
CA VAL A 94 -0.55 -11.30 8.77
C VAL A 94 -0.63 -12.21 7.55
N ARG A 95 -1.82 -12.69 7.18
CA ARG A 95 -2.04 -13.52 5.98
C ARG A 95 -1.42 -12.92 4.73
N TYR A 96 -1.59 -11.62 4.50
CA TYR A 96 -1.05 -10.94 3.31
C TYR A 96 0.47 -11.01 3.25
N TYR A 97 1.16 -10.89 4.39
CA TYR A 97 2.62 -10.97 4.47
C TYR A 97 3.11 -12.41 4.28
N VAL A 98 2.42 -13.39 4.85
CA VAL A 98 2.77 -14.82 4.73
C VAL A 98 2.60 -15.32 3.28
N GLN A 99 1.55 -14.87 2.59
CA GLN A 99 1.27 -15.28 1.22
C GLN A 99 2.13 -14.55 0.17
N LEU A 100 2.68 -13.38 0.50
CA LEU A 100 3.50 -12.58 -0.39
C LEU A 100 4.65 -13.37 -1.06
N PRO A 101 5.53 -14.09 -0.33
CA PRO A 101 6.62 -14.83 -0.95
C PRO A 101 6.14 -15.95 -1.88
N ILE A 102 5.05 -16.64 -1.50
CA ILE A 102 4.45 -17.71 -2.31
C ILE A 102 3.94 -17.12 -3.63
N LEU A 103 3.25 -15.98 -3.55
CA LEU A 103 2.69 -15.29 -4.70
C LEU A 103 3.79 -14.76 -5.64
N PHE A 104 4.89 -14.23 -5.09
CA PHE A 104 6.02 -13.75 -5.88
C PHE A 104 6.72 -14.88 -6.60
N TRP A 105 6.91 -16.02 -5.92
CA TRP A 105 7.44 -17.22 -6.55
C TRP A 105 6.52 -17.73 -7.66
N LEU A 106 5.20 -17.77 -7.43
CA LEU A 106 4.21 -18.20 -8.42
C LEU A 106 4.15 -17.27 -9.64
N ALA A 107 4.28 -15.97 -9.43
CA ALA A 107 4.32 -14.98 -10.50
C ALA A 107 5.62 -15.09 -11.31
N GLY A 108 6.76 -15.22 -10.62
CA GLY A 108 8.09 -15.20 -11.24
C GLY A 108 8.62 -16.53 -11.77
N ARG A 109 8.01 -17.67 -11.45
CA ARG A 109 8.44 -19.00 -11.92
C ARG A 109 8.24 -19.22 -13.42
N ARG A 110 7.28 -18.52 -14.04
CA ARG A 110 6.87 -18.69 -15.43
C ARG A 110 6.50 -17.31 -15.96
N GLY A 111 7.05 -16.92 -17.12
CA GLY A 111 6.73 -15.65 -17.77
C GLY A 111 7.91 -14.68 -17.85
N ALA A 112 7.62 -13.48 -18.34
CA ALA A 112 8.64 -12.47 -18.66
C ALA A 112 9.21 -11.74 -17.43
N VAL A 113 8.50 -11.77 -16.30
CA VAL A 113 8.89 -11.07 -15.07
C VAL A 113 9.51 -12.04 -14.09
N ARG A 114 10.73 -11.76 -13.63
CA ARG A 114 11.44 -12.63 -12.66
C ARG A 114 11.03 -12.31 -11.22
N THR A 115 11.08 -13.29 -10.33
CA THR A 115 10.82 -13.11 -8.89
C THR A 115 11.69 -11.99 -8.28
N GLY A 116 12.96 -11.91 -8.68
CA GLY A 116 13.88 -10.86 -8.21
C GLY A 116 13.50 -9.45 -8.69
N GLU A 117 12.85 -9.33 -9.86
CA GLU A 117 12.36 -8.05 -10.36
C GLU A 117 11.13 -7.58 -9.60
N LEU A 118 10.25 -8.50 -9.19
CA LEU A 118 9.11 -8.20 -8.32
C LEU A 118 9.57 -7.71 -6.95
N TYR A 119 10.55 -8.38 -6.34
CA TYR A 119 11.12 -7.93 -5.06
C TYR A 119 11.80 -6.56 -5.20
N ARG A 120 12.51 -6.31 -6.29
CA ARG A 120 13.12 -5.00 -6.56
C ARG A 120 12.09 -3.91 -6.86
N ALA A 121 10.95 -4.25 -7.47
CA ALA A 121 9.86 -3.29 -7.69
C ALA A 121 9.17 -2.91 -6.38
N VAL A 122 9.10 -3.83 -5.42
CA VAL A 122 8.45 -3.62 -4.12
C VAL A 122 9.40 -3.06 -3.05
N SER A 123 10.72 -3.24 -3.19
CA SER A 123 11.69 -2.75 -2.21
C SER A 123 11.60 -1.25 -1.98
N LEU A 124 11.47 -0.44 -3.04
CA LEU A 124 11.35 1.02 -2.90
C LEU A 124 10.06 1.43 -2.15
N PRO A 125 8.84 1.04 -2.58
CA PRO A 125 7.62 1.31 -1.83
C PRO A 125 7.65 0.78 -0.39
N ALA A 126 8.26 -0.39 -0.17
CA ALA A 126 8.40 -0.97 1.16
C ALA A 126 9.32 -0.14 2.05
N CYS A 127 10.49 0.30 1.55
CA CYS A 127 11.39 1.18 2.27
C CYS A 127 10.68 2.48 2.66
N VAL A 128 9.98 3.14 1.72
CA VAL A 128 9.20 4.36 1.99
C VAL A 128 8.15 4.11 3.08
N ALA A 129 7.38 3.03 2.96
CA ALA A 129 6.34 2.70 3.94
C ALA A 129 6.92 2.48 5.35
N VAL A 130 8.00 1.71 5.45
CA VAL A 130 8.67 1.40 6.73
C VAL A 130 9.29 2.66 7.34
N SER A 131 10.01 3.46 6.56
CA SER A 131 10.62 4.70 7.05
C SER A 131 9.57 5.73 7.49
N SER A 132 8.49 5.86 6.72
CA SER A 132 7.40 6.78 7.04
C SER A 132 6.66 6.32 8.28
N LEU A 133 6.38 5.03 8.41
CA LEU A 133 5.75 4.48 9.61
C LEU A 133 6.64 4.68 10.85
N ALA A 134 7.92 4.30 10.78
CA ALA A 134 8.86 4.46 11.88
C ALA A 134 9.03 5.94 12.29
N GLY A 135 9.28 6.82 11.32
CA GLY A 135 9.44 8.25 11.56
C GLY A 135 8.18 8.89 12.15
N LEU A 136 7.00 8.56 11.63
CA LEU A 136 5.74 9.06 12.17
C LEU A 136 5.45 8.53 13.58
N THR A 137 5.76 7.27 13.88
CA THR A 137 5.59 6.73 15.24
C THR A 137 6.54 7.38 16.26
N LEU A 138 7.70 7.86 15.82
CA LEU A 138 8.65 8.56 16.69
C LEU A 138 8.22 10.03 16.88
N ILE A 139 7.84 10.70 15.79
CA ILE A 139 7.38 12.09 15.79
C ILE A 139 6.06 12.21 16.57
N SER A 140 5.14 11.25 16.44
CA SER A 140 3.86 11.29 17.16
C SER A 140 4.01 11.24 18.68
N ARG A 141 5.12 10.69 19.20
CA ARG A 141 5.44 10.73 20.64
C ARG A 141 5.82 12.13 21.10
N VAL A 142 6.50 12.90 20.26
CA VAL A 142 6.91 14.28 20.54
C VAL A 142 5.75 15.26 20.35
N LEU A 143 4.84 14.95 19.43
CA LEU A 143 3.65 15.78 19.13
C LEU A 143 2.44 15.44 20.01
N ALA A 144 2.61 14.64 21.06
CA ALA A 144 1.51 14.20 21.92
C ALA A 144 0.81 15.37 22.64
N ASP A 145 1.54 16.44 22.94
CA ASP A 145 1.04 17.61 23.68
C ASP A 145 0.28 18.63 22.82
N PHE A 146 0.23 18.44 21.49
CA PHE A 146 -0.44 19.37 20.58
C PHE A 146 -1.92 19.01 20.36
N PRO A 147 -2.78 20.00 20.03
CA PRO A 147 -4.17 19.76 19.66
C PRO A 147 -4.29 18.81 18.46
N ASP A 148 -5.35 17.98 18.44
CA ASP A 148 -5.54 16.91 17.44
C ASP A 148 -5.40 17.37 15.97
N VAL A 149 -5.90 18.57 15.65
CA VAL A 149 -5.82 19.14 14.28
C VAL A 149 -4.39 19.51 13.92
N VAL A 150 -3.64 20.11 14.85
CA VAL A 150 -2.24 20.49 14.65
C VAL A 150 -1.36 19.25 14.54
N ARG A 151 -1.64 18.22 15.35
CA ARG A 151 -0.96 16.92 15.27
C ARG A 151 -1.16 16.27 13.90
N LEU A 152 -2.39 16.28 13.36
CA LEU A 152 -2.69 15.72 12.04
C LEU A 152 -1.97 16.48 10.91
N LEU A 153 -1.96 17.80 10.93
CA LEU A 153 -1.29 18.63 9.93
C LEU A 153 0.23 18.40 9.94
N LEU A 154 0.85 18.42 11.12
CA LEU A 154 2.28 18.20 11.27
C LEU A 154 2.67 16.75 10.94
N ALA A 155 1.84 15.75 11.28
CA ALA A 155 2.05 14.37 10.87
C ALA A 155 1.98 14.20 9.35
N GLY A 156 1.03 14.86 8.69
CA GLY A 156 0.94 14.87 7.22
C GLY A 156 2.18 15.49 6.57
N LEU A 157 2.62 16.65 7.06
CA LEU A 157 3.84 17.33 6.58
C LEU A 157 5.10 16.48 6.82
N ALA A 158 5.23 15.89 8.00
CA ALA A 158 6.34 15.00 8.34
C ALA A 158 6.37 13.76 7.43
N ALA A 159 5.22 13.15 7.15
CA ALA A 159 5.13 12.00 6.26
C ALA A 159 5.55 12.34 4.83
N LEU A 160 5.12 13.49 4.33
CA LEU A 160 5.53 14.00 3.01
C LEU A 160 7.03 14.31 2.99
N ALA A 161 7.58 14.91 4.04
CA ALA A 161 9.00 15.21 4.17
C ALA A 161 9.84 13.93 4.22
N ILE A 162 9.48 12.96 5.07
CA ILE A 162 10.16 11.65 5.17
C ILE A 162 10.11 10.92 3.83
N SER A 163 8.93 10.86 3.21
CA SER A 163 8.76 10.20 1.91
C SER A 163 9.56 10.90 0.81
N GLY A 164 9.58 12.23 0.82
CA GLY A 164 10.38 13.06 -0.09
C GLY A 164 11.87 12.79 0.09
N CYS A 165 12.37 12.78 1.32
CA CYS A 165 13.75 12.44 1.63
C CYS A 165 14.11 11.02 1.15
N VAL A 166 13.28 10.02 1.43
CA VAL A 166 13.54 8.63 1.03
C VAL A 166 13.57 8.48 -0.48
N LEU A 167 12.64 9.14 -1.20
CA LEU A 167 12.64 9.18 -2.67
C LEU A 167 13.87 9.89 -3.23
N TRP A 168 14.36 10.93 -2.55
CA TRP A 168 15.54 11.67 -2.96
C TRP A 168 16.83 10.87 -2.73
N LEU A 169 16.92 10.13 -1.62
CA LEU A 169 18.04 9.27 -1.24
C LEU A 169 18.12 8.00 -2.12
N THR A 170 16.98 7.39 -2.44
CA THR A 170 16.95 6.18 -3.27
C THR A 170 17.12 6.49 -4.76
N ARG A 171 18.01 5.74 -5.42
CA ARG A 171 18.31 5.88 -6.85
C ARG A 171 17.08 5.61 -7.73
N GLU A 172 16.18 4.75 -7.26
CA GLU A 172 14.91 4.41 -7.92
C GLU A 172 13.84 5.50 -7.75
N GLY A 173 13.78 6.17 -6.58
CA GLY A 173 12.89 7.31 -6.36
C GLY A 173 13.23 8.50 -7.27
N ARG A 174 14.52 8.78 -7.45
CA ARG A 174 14.99 9.79 -8.42
C ARG A 174 14.62 9.47 -9.87
N ARG A 175 14.60 8.18 -10.25
CA ARG A 175 14.17 7.74 -11.59
C ARG A 175 12.67 7.91 -11.78
N ALA A 176 11.85 7.52 -10.80
CA ALA A 176 10.40 7.70 -10.84
C ALA A 176 10.00 9.18 -10.97
N LEU A 177 10.70 10.08 -10.27
CA LEU A 177 10.50 11.53 -10.41
C LEU A 177 10.89 12.05 -11.80
N GLY A 178 11.90 11.43 -12.43
CA GLY A 178 12.31 11.72 -13.82
C GLY A 178 11.22 11.32 -14.81
N GLU A 179 10.68 10.11 -14.71
CA GLU A 179 9.60 9.60 -15.56
C GLU A 179 8.32 10.44 -15.44
N ILE A 180 7.93 10.82 -14.21
CA ILE A 180 6.77 11.71 -13.98
C ILE A 180 7.01 13.09 -14.61
N ARG A 181 8.22 13.64 -14.51
CA ARG A 181 8.58 14.90 -15.16
C ARG A 181 8.53 14.78 -16.69
N GLU A 182 8.98 13.68 -17.26
CA GLU A 182 8.92 13.44 -18.70
C GLU A 182 7.50 13.24 -19.21
N LEU A 183 6.67 12.46 -18.50
CA LEU A 183 5.25 12.30 -18.82
C LEU A 183 4.48 13.62 -18.68
N GLY A 184 4.76 14.40 -17.64
CA GLY A 184 4.18 15.73 -17.47
C GLY A 184 4.56 16.67 -18.61
N ARG A 185 5.83 16.65 -19.05
CA ARG A 185 6.27 17.41 -20.23
C ARG A 185 5.64 16.89 -21.52
N ALA A 186 5.46 15.58 -21.67
CA ALA A 186 4.85 14.98 -22.86
C ALA A 186 3.35 15.31 -22.97
N LEU A 187 2.64 15.34 -21.83
CA LEU A 187 1.24 15.75 -21.77
C LEU A 187 1.08 17.26 -22.01
N LEU A 188 1.98 18.08 -21.46
CA LEU A 188 2.03 19.52 -21.75
C LEU A 188 2.45 19.83 -23.19
N ARG A 189 3.09 18.88 -23.90
CA ARG A 189 3.55 19.02 -25.30
C ARG A 189 2.60 18.42 -26.34
N ARG A 190 1.45 17.85 -25.98
CA ARG A 190 0.46 17.40 -26.98
C ARG A 190 -0.69 18.40 -27.15
N PRO A 191 -0.66 19.26 -28.19
CA PRO A 191 -1.87 19.79 -28.78
C PRO A 191 -2.48 18.76 -29.75
N GLN A 192 -3.68 18.26 -29.40
CA GLN A 192 -4.83 17.95 -30.27
C GLN A 192 -4.73 17.17 -31.62
N ALA A 193 -3.62 16.58 -32.04
CA ALA A 193 -3.55 15.96 -33.39
C ALA A 193 -3.95 14.46 -33.48
N ALA A 194 -4.93 13.96 -32.71
CA ALA A 194 -5.33 12.54 -32.78
C ALA A 194 -6.84 12.26 -32.80
N PHE A 195 -7.71 13.27 -32.89
CA PHE A 195 -9.17 13.06 -32.88
C PHE A 195 -9.87 13.18 -34.25
N SER A 196 -9.13 13.34 -35.36
CA SER A 196 -9.73 13.50 -36.71
C SER A 196 -9.56 12.31 -37.66
N ALA A 197 -9.14 11.13 -37.19
CA ALA A 197 -8.83 10.00 -38.08
C ALA A 197 -9.64 8.71 -37.80
N SER A 198 -10.86 8.83 -37.25
CA SER A 198 -11.77 7.67 -37.10
C SER A 198 -13.16 7.89 -37.71
N SER A 199 -13.27 8.76 -38.72
CA SER A 199 -14.47 8.89 -39.55
C SER A 199 -14.11 8.77 -41.02
N VAL A 200 -13.67 7.57 -41.43
CA VAL A 200 -13.79 7.07 -42.81
C VAL A 200 -14.13 5.60 -42.70
#